data_AF-A0A411AK90-F1
#
_entry.id   AF-A0A411AK90-F1
#
_cell.length_a   1.000
_cell.length_b   1.000
_cell.length_c   1.000
_cell.angle_alpha   90.00
_cell.angle_beta   90.00
_cell.angle_gamma   90.00
#
_symmetry.space_group_name_H-M   'P 1'
#
loop_
_entity.id
_entity.type
_entity.pdbx_description
1 polymer ?
#
loop_
_entity_poly.entity_id
_entity_poly.type
_entity_poly.pdbx_seq_one_letter_code
_entity_poly.pdbx_strand_id
1 'polypeptide(L)' 'MLVVLVLASDQKEQDWRDFATEHCKVIEKREGATTTGVGVSLKGQAGVFIGGEPDQTGYLCDDGITYWKNE' A
#
# COMPACT_ATOMS: atom_id res chain seq x y z
N MET A 1 21.21 11.99 10.01
CA MET A 1 19.79 12.04 10.42
C MET A 1 18.83 11.40 9.41
N LEU A 2 19.30 10.84 8.28
CA LEU A 2 18.44 10.10 7.33
C LEU A 2 18.31 8.60 7.69
N VAL A 3 19.38 8.02 8.27
CA VAL A 3 19.47 6.59 8.60
C VAL A 3 18.51 6.16 9.72
N VAL A 4 18.23 7.03 10.69
CA VAL A 4 17.36 6.71 11.84
C VAL A 4 15.89 6.59 11.41
N LEU A 5 15.46 7.37 10.41
CA LEU A 5 14.07 7.35 9.93
C LEU A 5 13.74 6.09 9.13
N VAL A 6 14.71 5.54 8.40
CA VAL A 6 14.51 4.31 7.60
C VAL A 6 14.32 3.10 8.53
N LEU A 7 15.18 2.95 9.55
CA LEU A 7 15.12 1.84 10.51
C LEU A 7 13.80 1.79 11.30
N ALA A 8 13.19 2.94 11.58
CA ALA A 8 11.93 3.01 12.32
C ALA A 8 10.71 2.54 11.50
N SER A 9 10.76 2.67 10.18
CA SER A 9 9.70 2.16 9.30
C SER A 9 9.78 0.64 9.16
N ASP A 10 10.98 0.09 8.99
CA ASP A 10 11.20 -1.36 8.88
C ASP A 10 10.75 -2.11 10.13
N GLN A 11 11.07 -1.59 11.32
CA GLN A 11 10.69 -2.25 12.59
C GLN A 11 9.18 -2.35 12.74
N LYS A 12 8.45 -1.27 12.45
CA LYS A 12 6.97 -1.26 12.51
C LYS A 12 6.33 -2.22 11.50
N GLU A 13 6.99 -2.42 10.36
CA GLU A 13 6.50 -3.36 9.36
C GLU A 13 6.68 -4.80 9.84
N GLN A 14 7.84 -5.14 10.41
CA GLN A 14 8.09 -6.46 11.00
C GLN A 14 7.14 -6.75 12.16
N ASP A 15 7.00 -5.83 13.11
CA ASP A 15 6.10 -5.98 14.26
C ASP A 15 4.65 -6.21 13.80
N TRP A 16 4.22 -5.53 12.73
CA TRP A 16 2.92 -5.77 12.13
C TRP A 16 2.82 -7.16 11.49
N ARG A 17 3.85 -7.61 10.77
CA ARG A 17 3.86 -8.92 10.08
C ARG A 17 3.77 -10.06 11.08
N ASP A 18 4.46 -9.96 12.20
CA ASP A 18 4.41 -10.95 13.28
C ASP A 18 3.01 -11.00 13.89
N PHE A 19 2.43 -9.83 14.25
CA PHE A 19 1.04 -9.76 14.74
C PHE A 19 0.03 -10.35 13.76
N ALA A 20 0.13 -9.98 12.48
CA ALA A 20 -0.82 -10.41 11.46
C ALA A 20 -0.72 -11.90 11.14
N THR A 21 0.46 -12.50 11.31
CA THR A 21 0.67 -13.94 11.11
C THR A 21 0.01 -14.76 12.22
N GLU A 22 0.01 -14.25 13.46
CA GLU A 22 -0.54 -14.96 14.62
C GLU A 22 -2.04 -14.71 14.82
N HIS A 23 -2.52 -13.50 14.53
CA HIS A 23 -3.85 -13.03 14.95
C HIS A 23 -4.78 -12.64 13.80
N CYS A 24 -4.33 -12.75 12.55
CA CYS A 24 -5.13 -12.32 11.41
C CYS A 24 -5.19 -13.36 10.30
N LYS A 25 -6.31 -13.35 9.59
CA LYS A 25 -6.54 -14.17 8.41
C LYS A 25 -6.73 -13.27 7.18
N VAL A 26 -6.06 -13.62 6.09
CA VAL A 26 -6.30 -12.97 4.80
C VAL A 26 -7.71 -13.32 4.32
N ILE A 27 -8.52 -12.30 4.07
CA ILE A 27 -9.91 -12.45 3.61
C ILE A 27 -10.10 -12.03 2.16
N GLU A 28 -9.27 -11.11 1.67
CA GLU A 28 -9.39 -10.57 0.31
C GLU A 28 -8.03 -10.08 -0.18
N LYS A 29 -7.75 -10.31 -1.47
CA LYS A 29 -6.65 -9.65 -2.19
C LYS A 29 -7.28 -8.84 -3.31
N ARG A 30 -7.04 -7.53 -3.29
CA ARG A 30 -7.47 -6.59 -4.32
C ARG A 30 -6.27 -6.29 -5.20
N GLU A 31 -6.40 -6.62 -6.47
CA GLU A 31 -5.44 -6.20 -7.47
C GLU A 31 -5.54 -4.68 -7.66
N GLY A 32 -4.39 -4.04 -7.60
CA GLY A 32 -4.19 -2.64 -7.85
C GLY A 32 -4.42 -2.32 -9.32
N ALA A 33 -5.03 -1.16 -9.59
CA ALA A 33 -5.28 -0.71 -10.94
C ALA A 33 -4.14 0.21 -11.40
N THR A 34 -3.53 -0.09 -12.55
CA THR A 34 -2.59 0.84 -13.21
C THR A 34 -3.33 1.66 -14.26
N THR A 35 -3.32 2.98 -14.10
CA THR A 35 -3.88 3.95 -15.04
C THR A 35 -2.77 4.72 -15.74
N THR A 36 -2.77 4.68 -17.07
CA THR A 36 -1.89 5.51 -17.90
C THR A 36 -2.72 6.45 -18.76
N GLY A 37 -2.29 7.69 -18.85
CA GLY A 37 -2.99 8.72 -19.62
C GLY A 37 -2.02 9.68 -20.29
N VAL A 38 -2.45 10.24 -21.42
CA VAL A 38 -1.71 11.30 -22.12
C VAL A 38 -2.57 12.56 -22.07
N GLY A 39 -1.99 13.66 -21.60
CA GLY A 39 -2.73 14.91 -21.43
C GLY A 39 -1.91 16.12 -21.87
N VAL A 40 -2.61 17.16 -22.30
CA VAL A 40 -2.03 18.48 -22.59
C VAL A 40 -2.39 19.41 -21.44
N SER A 41 -1.37 19.96 -20.78
CA SER A 41 -1.51 20.98 -19.76
C SER A 41 -2.13 22.25 -20.34
N LEU A 42 -2.76 23.06 -19.49
CA LEU A 42 -3.32 24.38 -19.86
C LEU A 42 -2.30 25.35 -20.49
N LYS A 43 -1.00 25.06 -20.34
CA LYS A 43 0.10 25.80 -20.99
C LYS A 43 0.55 25.19 -22.33
N GLY A 44 -0.19 24.24 -22.89
CA GLY A 44 0.11 23.57 -24.17
C GLY A 44 1.20 22.49 -24.09
N GLN A 45 1.55 22.03 -22.89
CA GLN A 45 2.59 21.02 -22.69
C GLN A 45 1.97 19.62 -22.67
N ALA A 46 2.35 18.75 -23.61
CA ALA A 46 1.94 17.35 -23.59
C ALA A 46 2.77 16.55 -22.57
N GLY A 47 2.12 15.67 -21.82
CA GLY A 47 2.74 14.81 -20.83
C GLY A 47 2.03 13.48 -20.69
N VAL A 48 2.74 12.50 -20.16
CA VAL A 48 2.21 11.18 -19.79
C VAL A 48 2.03 11.17 -18.28
N PHE A 49 0.87 10.70 -17.82
CA PHE A 49 0.58 10.48 -16.41
C PHE A 49 0.46 8.99 -16.17
N ILE A 50 1.22 8.51 -15.19
CA ILE A 50 1.12 7.15 -14.68
C ILE A 50 0.63 7.30 -13.24
N GLY A 51 -0.53 6.75 -12.95
CA GLY A 51 -1.10 6.68 -11.62
C GLY A 51 -1.67 5.29 -11.39
N GLY A 52 -1.80 4.87 -10.16
CA GLY A 52 -2.41 3.59 -9.87
C GLY A 52 -2.62 3.38 -8.39
N GLU A 53 -3.55 2.49 -8.10
CA GLU A 53 -3.76 1.96 -6.76
C GLU A 53 -2.83 0.75 -6.60
N PRO A 54 -2.05 0.65 -5.51
CA PRO A 54 -1.24 -0.54 -5.25
C PRO A 54 -2.14 -1.74 -4.94
N ASP A 55 -1.60 -2.94 -5.09
CA ASP A 55 -2.27 -4.15 -4.62
C ASP A 55 -2.55 -4.03 -3.11
N GLN A 56 -3.74 -4.43 -2.68
CA GLN A 56 -4.12 -4.39 -1.28
C GLN A 56 -4.53 -5.77 -0.78
N THR A 57 -4.00 -6.18 0.37
CA THR A 57 -4.46 -7.37 1.08
C THR A 57 -5.27 -6.97 2.31
N GLY A 58 -6.46 -7.56 2.43
CA GLY A 58 -7.37 -7.43 3.57
C GLY A 58 -7.14 -8.54 4.59
N TYR A 59 -6.91 -8.16 5.85
CA TYR A 59 -6.66 -9.04 6.99
C TYR A 59 -7.79 -8.88 8.01
N LEU A 60 -8.59 -9.93 8.23
CA LEU A 60 -9.55 -9.98 9.33
C LEU A 60 -8.86 -10.56 10.55
N CYS A 61 -8.77 -9.77 11.62
CA CYS A 61 -8.11 -10.19 12.85
C CYS A 61 -9.11 -10.62 13.93
N ASP A 62 -8.62 -11.28 14.97
CA ASP A 62 -9.42 -11.81 16.09
C ASP A 62 -10.20 -10.72 16.86
N ASP A 63 -9.77 -9.46 16.75
CA ASP A 63 -10.46 -8.28 17.29
C ASP A 63 -11.72 -7.88 16.50
N GLY A 64 -12.01 -8.56 15.39
CA GLY A 64 -13.12 -8.28 14.49
C GLY A 64 -12.87 -7.10 13.54
N ILE A 65 -11.65 -6.53 13.54
CA ILE A 65 -11.28 -5.42 12.65
C ILE A 65 -10.67 -6.00 11.37
N THR A 66 -11.03 -5.39 10.24
CA THR A 66 -10.39 -5.65 8.95
C THR A 66 -9.33 -4.59 8.66
N TYR A 67 -8.07 -4.99 8.61
CA TYR A 67 -6.95 -4.14 8.22
C TYR A 67 -6.66 -4.29 6.73
N TRP A 68 -6.49 -3.17 6.04
CA TRP A 68 -6.06 -3.14 4.63
C TRP A 68 -4.61 -2.71 4.57
N LYS A 69 -3.76 -3.53 3.96
CA LYS A 69 -2.35 -3.23 3.75
C LYS A 69 -2.02 -3.24 2.27
N ASN A 70 -1.24 -2.24 1.85
CA ASN A 70 -0.68 -2.19 0.51
C ASN A 70 0.49 -3.16 0.45
N GLU A 71 0.54 -4.01 -0.58
CA GLU A 71 1.69 -4.86 -0.91
C GLU A 71 2.65 -4.15 -1.89
#